data_AF-A0AB74EMQ3-F1
#
_entry.id   AF-A0AB74EMQ3-F1
#
_cell.length_a   1.000
_cell.length_b   1.000
_cell.length_c   1.000
_cell.angle_alpha   90.00
_cell.angle_beta   90.00
_cell.angle_gamma   90.00
#
_symmetry.space_group_name_H-M   'P 1'
#
loop_
_entity.id
_entity.type
_entity.pdbx_description
1 polymer ?
#
loop_
_entity_poly.entity_id
_entity_poly.type
_entity_poly.pdbx_seq_one_letter_code
_entity_poly.pdbx_strand_id
1 'polypeptide(L)'
;MQTVDGEMAGGNRPPKSITSEGKANAATYPKLVNQLNEQNLNNIAAQDPRLSLAIHEGKKNFPIGTATYEEADRLGKIWVGEGARQTSGGGWLSRDGTRQYRPPTEKKSQFATTGIQANFETYTIDSNEKRNKIKNGHLNIR
;
A
#
# COMPACT_ATOMS: atom_id res chain seq x y z
N MET A 1 4.31 50.26 -12.00
CA MET A 1 4.43 49.02 -11.22
C MET A 1 3.44 48.04 -11.79
N GLN A 2 3.93 47.05 -12.52
CA GLN A 2 3.11 46.00 -13.13
C GLN A 2 3.52 44.72 -12.40
N THR A 3 2.62 44.19 -11.57
CA THR A 3 2.84 42.94 -10.84
C THR A 3 2.66 41.78 -11.81
N VAL A 4 3.70 40.95 -11.89
CA VAL A 4 3.71 39.66 -12.58
C VAL A 4 3.35 38.60 -11.54
N ASP A 5 2.13 38.09 -11.58
CA ASP A 5 1.76 36.92 -10.78
C ASP A 5 2.01 35.66 -11.64
N GLY A 6 3.05 34.92 -11.25
CA GLY A 6 3.39 33.62 -11.83
C GLY A 6 2.43 32.54 -11.34
N GLU A 7 1.65 31.98 -12.24
CA GLU A 7 0.89 30.76 -12.00
C GLU A 7 1.84 29.54 -12.00
N MET A 8 2.27 29.13 -10.83
CA MET A 8 2.79 27.77 -10.57
C MET A 8 1.61 26.84 -10.27
N ALA A 9 0.94 26.32 -11.31
CA ALA A 9 -0.14 25.34 -11.16
C ALA A 9 0.36 23.90 -11.40
N GLY A 10 1.08 23.36 -10.42
CA GLY A 10 1.28 21.91 -10.26
C GLY A 10 -0.01 21.26 -9.76
N GLY A 11 -1.02 21.16 -10.64
CA GLY A 11 -2.32 20.59 -10.30
C GLY A 11 -2.26 19.07 -10.18
N ASN A 12 -2.08 18.56 -8.97
CA ASN A 12 -2.54 17.23 -8.59
C ASN A 12 -4.06 17.20 -8.80
N ARG A 13 -4.51 16.81 -10.00
CA ARG A 13 -5.93 16.58 -10.26
C ARG A 13 -6.40 15.51 -9.27
N PRO A 14 -7.48 15.76 -8.50
CA PRO A 14 -8.06 14.71 -7.69
C PRO A 14 -8.42 13.53 -8.62
N PRO A 15 -8.17 12.29 -8.20
CA PRO A 15 -8.54 11.13 -8.99
C PRO A 15 -10.04 11.20 -9.30
N LYS A 16 -10.41 10.87 -10.54
CA LYS A 16 -11.81 10.89 -11.00
C LYS A 16 -12.66 10.07 -10.03
N SER A 17 -13.67 10.71 -9.42
CA SER A 17 -14.63 10.03 -8.57
C SER A 17 -15.38 8.97 -9.37
N ILE A 18 -15.34 7.71 -8.92
CA ILE A 18 -16.04 6.61 -9.56
C ILE A 18 -17.44 6.54 -8.96
N THR A 19 -18.44 6.95 -9.73
CA THR A 19 -19.85 6.94 -9.32
C THR A 19 -20.60 5.83 -10.06
N SER A 20 -21.57 5.18 -9.41
CA SER A 20 -22.47 4.20 -10.05
C SER A 20 -23.49 4.80 -11.03
N GLU A 21 -23.30 6.07 -11.43
CA GLU A 21 -24.23 6.86 -12.26
C GLU A 21 -25.70 6.82 -11.75
N GLY A 22 -25.89 6.66 -10.44
CA GLY A 22 -27.22 6.67 -9.82
C GLY A 22 -28.05 5.40 -10.01
N LYS A 23 -27.50 4.32 -10.59
CA LYS A 23 -28.16 3.00 -10.61
C LYS A 23 -27.36 1.98 -9.82
N ALA A 24 -27.60 1.94 -8.50
CA ALA A 24 -27.20 0.80 -7.69
C ALA A 24 -28.02 -0.42 -8.12
N ASN A 25 -27.50 -1.18 -9.09
CA ASN A 25 -28.02 -2.50 -9.41
C ASN A 25 -27.00 -3.54 -8.95
N ALA A 26 -27.47 -4.70 -8.49
CA ALA A 26 -26.59 -5.75 -7.96
C ALA A 26 -25.52 -6.22 -8.98
N ALA A 27 -25.77 -6.02 -10.28
CA ALA A 27 -24.86 -6.41 -11.36
C ALA A 27 -23.66 -5.46 -11.53
N THR A 28 -23.79 -4.17 -11.20
CA THR A 28 -22.71 -3.18 -11.32
C THR A 28 -21.87 -3.04 -10.06
N TYR A 29 -22.39 -3.50 -8.91
CA TYR A 29 -21.71 -3.39 -7.62
C TYR A 29 -20.31 -4.06 -7.62
N PRO A 30 -20.12 -5.31 -8.09
CA PRO A 30 -18.79 -5.92 -8.10
C PRO A 30 -17.77 -5.13 -8.94
N LYS A 31 -18.21 -4.59 -10.08
CA LYS A 31 -17.36 -3.78 -10.96
C LYS A 31 -16.93 -2.49 -10.27
N LEU A 32 -17.85 -1.80 -9.60
CA LEU A 32 -17.55 -0.58 -8.86
C LEU A 32 -16.53 -0.84 -7.74
N VAL A 33 -16.71 -1.93 -6.98
CA VAL A 33 -15.77 -2.32 -5.92
C VAL A 33 -14.37 -2.56 -6.48
N ASN A 34 -14.26 -3.30 -7.60
CA ASN A 34 -12.96 -3.55 -8.24
C ASN A 34 -12.30 -2.24 -8.70
N GLN A 35 -13.05 -1.35 -9.34
CA GLN A 35 -12.55 -0.05 -9.78
C GLN A 35 -12.07 0.83 -8.62
N LEU A 36 -12.81 0.85 -7.51
CA LEU A 36 -12.41 1.58 -6.30
C LEU A 36 -11.15 0.98 -5.67
N ASN A 37 -11.04 -0.35 -5.65
CA ASN A 37 -9.85 -1.04 -5.14
C ASN A 37 -8.62 -0.73 -5.99
N GLU A 38 -8.74 -0.79 -7.32
CA GLU A 38 -7.67 -0.42 -8.25
C GLU A 38 -7.26 1.04 -8.07
N GLN A 39 -8.22 1.95 -7.98
CA GLN A 39 -7.94 3.36 -7.73
C GLN A 39 -7.23 3.57 -6.39
N ASN A 40 -7.63 2.87 -5.33
CA ASN A 40 -6.98 2.95 -4.03
C ASN A 40 -5.54 2.44 -4.07
N LEU A 41 -5.28 1.32 -4.76
CA LEU A 41 -3.92 0.82 -4.97
C LEU A 41 -3.07 1.82 -5.75
N ASN A 42 -3.59 2.39 -6.83
CA ASN A 42 -2.89 3.41 -7.61
C ASN A 42 -2.56 4.66 -6.77
N ASN A 43 -3.50 5.10 -5.92
CA ASN A 43 -3.27 6.21 -5.02
C ASN A 43 -2.15 5.90 -4.02
N ILE A 44 -2.07 4.68 -3.50
CA ILE A 44 -1.01 4.25 -2.59
C ILE A 44 0.34 4.15 -3.30
N ALA A 45 0.38 3.59 -4.51
CA ALA A 45 1.58 3.52 -5.34
C ALA A 45 2.17 4.91 -5.65
N ALA A 46 1.30 5.91 -5.86
CA ALA A 46 1.69 7.27 -6.19
C ALA A 46 2.35 8.03 -5.02
N GLN A 47 2.17 7.59 -3.76
CA GLN A 47 2.69 8.28 -2.58
C GLN A 47 4.20 8.07 -2.37
N ASP A 48 4.75 6.93 -2.81
CA ASP A 48 6.17 6.62 -2.65
C ASP A 48 6.58 5.50 -3.63
N PRO A 49 7.72 5.62 -4.34
CA PRO A 49 8.19 4.59 -5.27
C PRO A 49 8.38 3.21 -4.63
N ARG A 50 8.66 3.14 -3.33
CA ARG A 50 8.78 1.87 -2.59
C ARG A 50 7.42 1.18 -2.43
N LEU A 51 6.35 1.96 -2.28
CA LEU A 51 4.98 1.45 -2.26
C LEU A 51 4.51 1.03 -3.66
N SER A 52 4.92 1.76 -4.69
CA SER A 52 4.72 1.34 -6.09
C SER A 52 5.34 -0.03 -6.36
N LEU A 53 6.59 -0.26 -5.91
CA LEU A 53 7.23 -1.57 -6.00
C LEU A 53 6.46 -2.65 -5.23
N ALA A 54 6.01 -2.36 -4.00
CA ALA A 54 5.20 -3.29 -3.21
C ALA A 54 3.92 -3.75 -3.95
N ILE A 55 3.30 -2.85 -4.72
CA ILE A 55 2.07 -3.13 -5.47
C ILE A 55 2.36 -3.88 -6.77
N HIS A 56 3.34 -3.45 -7.56
CA HIS A 56 3.48 -3.88 -8.95
C HIS A 56 4.49 -5.00 -9.17
N GLU A 57 5.40 -5.27 -8.23
CA GLU A 57 6.35 -6.37 -8.38
C GLU A 57 5.63 -7.72 -8.45
N GLY A 58 6.09 -8.58 -9.38
CA GLY A 58 5.51 -9.89 -9.66
C GLY A 58 6.16 -11.03 -8.87
N LYS A 59 7.34 -10.79 -8.28
CA LYS A 59 8.04 -11.77 -7.45
C LYS A 59 7.35 -11.97 -6.09
N LYS A 60 7.44 -13.19 -5.54
CA LYS A 60 6.92 -13.51 -4.20
C LYS A 60 7.66 -12.77 -3.09
N ASN A 61 8.98 -12.63 -3.21
CA ASN A 61 9.84 -11.91 -2.27
C ASN A 61 10.75 -10.99 -3.06
N PHE A 62 10.84 -9.72 -2.65
CA PHE A 62 11.61 -8.72 -3.38
C PHE A 62 12.02 -7.56 -2.47
N PRO A 63 13.16 -6.90 -2.74
CA PRO A 63 13.52 -5.68 -2.03
C PRO A 63 12.62 -4.53 -2.48
N ILE A 64 12.25 -3.67 -1.54
CA ILE A 64 11.56 -2.40 -1.83
C ILE A 64 12.39 -1.19 -1.40
N GLY A 65 13.69 -1.38 -1.15
CA GLY A 65 14.64 -0.33 -0.83
C GLY A 65 15.01 -0.25 0.65
N THR A 66 15.36 0.95 1.09
CA THR A 66 15.86 1.24 2.45
C THR A 66 15.09 2.41 3.07
N ALA A 67 14.95 2.41 4.40
CA ALA A 67 14.28 3.47 5.17
C ALA A 67 14.82 3.57 6.60
N THR A 68 14.57 4.68 7.27
CA THR A 68 14.62 4.80 8.73
C THR A 68 13.41 4.09 9.37
N TYR A 69 13.41 3.94 10.70
CA TYR A 69 12.28 3.39 11.44
C TYR A 69 11.01 4.21 11.25
N GLU A 70 11.11 5.53 11.37
CA GLU A 70 10.00 6.46 11.25
C GLU A 70 9.41 6.44 9.83
N GLU A 71 10.27 6.39 8.80
CA GLU A 71 9.82 6.25 7.42
C GLU A 71 9.13 4.91 7.19
N ALA A 72 9.68 3.81 7.72
CA ALA A 72 9.07 2.48 7.59
C ALA A 72 7.67 2.46 8.21
N ASP A 73 7.49 3.04 9.40
CA ASP A 73 6.19 3.15 10.06
C ASP A 73 5.21 4.01 9.27
N ARG A 74 5.67 5.16 8.74
CA ARG A 74 4.85 6.04 7.89
C ARG A 74 4.38 5.32 6.64
N LEU A 75 5.29 4.67 5.91
CA LEU A 75 4.97 3.90 4.71
C LEU A 75 4.07 2.72 5.04
N GLY A 76 4.32 2.05 6.16
CA GLY A 76 3.50 0.94 6.67
C GLY A 76 2.05 1.33 6.88
N LYS A 77 1.79 2.53 7.42
CA LYS A 77 0.42 3.08 7.60
C LYS A 77 -0.24 3.42 6.26
N ILE A 78 0.49 4.02 5.32
CA ILE A 78 -0.03 4.30 3.96
C ILE A 78 -0.37 2.98 3.24
N TRP A 79 0.50 1.97 3.37
CA TRP A 79 0.35 0.66 2.76
C TRP A 79 -0.94 -0.05 3.17
N VAL A 80 -1.27 -0.04 4.46
CA VAL A 80 -2.49 -0.71 4.96
C VAL A 80 -3.74 0.14 4.77
N GLY A 81 -3.57 1.45 4.63
CA GLY A 81 -4.66 2.41 4.43
C GLY A 81 -5.48 2.67 5.69
N GLU A 82 -6.48 3.55 5.54
CA GLU A 82 -7.41 3.91 6.61
C GLU A 82 -8.27 2.71 7.07
N GLY A 83 -8.62 2.69 8.35
CA GLY A 83 -9.40 1.60 8.95
C GLY A 83 -8.60 0.30 9.13
N ALA A 84 -7.29 0.35 8.94
CA ALA A 84 -6.40 -0.75 9.30
C ALA A 84 -6.45 -1.03 10.81
N ARG A 85 -6.34 -2.30 11.16
CA ARG A 85 -6.33 -2.77 12.56
C ARG A 85 -4.92 -3.16 12.98
N GLN A 86 -4.58 -2.86 14.23
CA GLN A 86 -3.33 -3.31 14.82
C GLN A 86 -3.31 -4.84 14.95
N THR A 87 -2.15 -5.41 14.74
CA THR A 87 -1.90 -6.85 14.94
C THR A 87 -1.16 -7.06 16.26
N SER A 88 -1.30 -8.24 16.86
CA SER A 88 -0.60 -8.58 18.10
C SER A 88 0.93 -8.49 18.00
N GLY A 89 1.49 -8.58 16.79
CA GLY A 89 2.92 -8.42 16.51
C GLY A 89 3.37 -6.96 16.29
N GLY A 90 2.57 -5.97 16.67
CA GLY A 90 2.91 -4.54 16.56
C GLY A 90 2.74 -3.93 15.16
N GLY A 91 2.40 -4.73 14.15
CA GLY A 91 2.11 -4.27 12.79
C GLY A 91 0.66 -3.88 12.57
N TRP A 92 0.30 -3.67 11.31
CA TRP A 92 -1.04 -3.27 10.89
C TRP A 92 -1.55 -4.17 9.77
N LEU A 93 -2.85 -4.42 9.77
CA LEU A 93 -3.56 -5.18 8.75
C LEU A 93 -4.64 -4.31 8.14
N SER A 94 -4.66 -4.21 6.80
CA SER A 94 -5.67 -3.45 6.07
C SER A 94 -7.07 -3.92 6.42
N ARG A 95 -8.06 -3.03 6.28
CA ARG A 95 -9.45 -3.31 6.64
C ARG A 95 -10.00 -4.56 5.95
N ASP A 96 -9.69 -4.71 4.66
CA ASP A 96 -10.07 -5.84 3.81
C ASP A 96 -9.22 -7.11 4.03
N GLY A 97 -8.19 -7.06 4.88
CA GLY A 97 -7.33 -8.19 5.22
C GLY A 97 -6.30 -8.57 4.15
N THR A 98 -6.25 -7.89 3.01
CA THR A 98 -5.41 -8.26 1.86
C THR A 98 -3.97 -7.79 1.98
N ARG A 99 -3.67 -6.84 2.88
CA ARG A 99 -2.34 -6.23 3.02
C ARG A 99 -1.94 -6.08 4.48
N GLN A 100 -0.71 -6.47 4.80
CA GLN A 100 -0.16 -6.34 6.14
C GLN A 100 1.17 -5.60 6.11
N TYR A 101 1.34 -4.66 7.02
CA TYR A 101 2.63 -4.11 7.38
C TYR A 101 3.15 -4.81 8.64
N ARG A 102 4.38 -5.31 8.60
CA ARG A 102 5.09 -5.77 9.80
C ARG A 102 6.24 -4.81 10.09
N PRO A 103 6.37 -4.33 11.33
CA PRO A 103 7.37 -3.35 11.71
C PRO A 103 8.79 -3.91 11.59
N PRO A 104 9.83 -3.05 11.63
CA PRO A 104 11.22 -3.44 11.69
C PRO A 104 11.47 -4.52 12.75
N THR A 105 12.03 -5.64 12.32
CA THR A 105 12.55 -6.69 13.22
C THR A 105 13.90 -7.15 12.73
N GLU A 106 14.74 -7.64 13.64
CA GLU A 106 15.94 -8.38 13.26
C GLU A 106 15.58 -9.56 12.35
N LYS A 107 16.36 -9.75 11.28
CA LYS A 107 16.20 -10.87 10.36
C LYS A 107 17.53 -11.40 9.88
N LYS A 108 17.66 -12.72 9.93
CA LYS A 108 18.71 -13.46 9.26
C LYS A 108 18.15 -13.95 7.92
N SER A 109 18.25 -13.11 6.89
CA SER A 109 17.79 -13.44 5.54
C SER A 109 18.72 -12.84 4.48
N GLN A 110 18.81 -13.48 3.31
CA GLN A 110 19.60 -12.97 2.18
C GLN A 110 19.13 -11.59 1.67
N PHE A 111 17.91 -11.18 2.00
CA PHE A 111 17.37 -9.88 1.62
C PHE A 111 17.70 -8.79 2.65
N ALA A 112 18.09 -9.19 3.87
CA ALA A 112 18.34 -8.32 5.02
C ALA A 112 19.76 -7.75 5.01
N THR A 113 20.04 -6.83 4.09
CA THR A 113 21.39 -6.26 3.91
C THR A 113 21.88 -5.47 5.13
N THR A 114 20.97 -4.98 5.97
CA THR A 114 21.29 -4.28 7.23
C THR A 114 21.07 -5.15 8.47
N GLY A 115 20.57 -6.37 8.31
CA GLY A 115 20.15 -7.24 9.42
C GLY A 115 18.77 -6.89 10.03
N ILE A 116 18.15 -5.77 9.66
CA ILE A 116 16.83 -5.34 10.16
C ILE A 116 15.91 -5.04 8.98
N GLN A 117 14.70 -5.59 9.00
CA GLN A 117 13.73 -5.35 7.92
C GLN A 117 12.30 -5.18 8.43
N ALA A 118 11.56 -4.30 7.75
CA ALA A 118 10.10 -4.29 7.76
C ALA A 118 9.56 -5.07 6.55
N ASN A 119 8.32 -5.57 6.66
CA ASN A 119 7.68 -6.34 5.58
C ASN A 119 6.36 -5.70 5.13
N PHE A 120 6.16 -5.67 3.82
CA PHE A 120 4.97 -5.18 3.14
C PHE A 120 4.34 -6.37 2.41
N GLU A 121 3.41 -7.03 3.09
CA GLU A 121 2.89 -8.35 2.69
C GLU A 121 1.52 -8.20 2.01
N THR A 122 1.29 -8.99 0.95
CA THR A 122 0.00 -9.09 0.27
C THR A 122 -0.53 -10.51 0.37
N TYR A 123 -1.85 -10.65 0.47
CA TYR A 123 -2.57 -11.89 0.69
C TYR A 123 -3.71 -12.05 -0.31
N THR A 124 -3.97 -13.29 -0.73
CA THR A 124 -5.32 -13.70 -1.14
C THR A 124 -6.09 -14.21 0.07
N ILE A 125 -7.41 -14.12 0.01
CA ILE A 125 -8.32 -14.68 1.02
C ILE A 125 -9.08 -15.80 0.32
N ASP A 126 -8.97 -17.03 0.84
CA ASP A 126 -9.71 -18.17 0.29
C ASP A 126 -11.16 -18.22 0.81
N SER A 127 -11.93 -19.19 0.33
CA SER A 127 -13.33 -19.37 0.70
C SER A 127 -13.56 -19.67 2.19
N ASN A 128 -12.52 -20.02 2.94
CA ASN A 128 -12.57 -20.26 4.39
C ASN A 128 -12.05 -19.06 5.19
N GLU A 129 -11.98 -17.88 4.56
CA GLU A 129 -11.44 -16.63 5.13
C GLU A 129 -9.96 -16.71 5.53
N LYS A 130 -9.25 -17.76 5.10
CA LYS A 130 -7.84 -17.92 5.41
C LYS A 130 -7.00 -17.06 4.47
N ARG A 131 -6.09 -16.30 5.08
CA ARG A 131 -5.12 -15.46 4.37
C ARG A 131 -3.95 -16.29 3.88
N ASN A 132 -3.72 -16.28 2.57
CA ASN A 132 -2.60 -16.95 1.91
C ASN A 132 -1.65 -15.88 1.35
N LYS A 133 -0.41 -15.83 1.88
CA LYS A 133 0.56 -14.81 1.49
C LYS A 133 1.05 -15.05 0.06
N ILE A 134 0.86 -14.06 -0.80
CA ILE A 134 1.27 -14.12 -2.21
C ILE A 134 2.51 -13.27 -2.51
N LYS A 135 2.71 -12.16 -1.80
CA LYS A 135 3.84 -11.25 -2.01
C LYS A 135 4.37 -10.68 -0.71
N ASN A 136 5.66 -10.35 -0.70
CA ASN A 136 6.36 -9.79 0.43
C ASN A 136 7.48 -8.85 -0.04
N GLY A 137 7.24 -7.53 0.08
CA GLY A 137 8.24 -6.50 -0.07
C GLY A 137 9.09 -6.37 1.19
N HIS A 138 10.42 -6.41 1.03
CA HIS A 138 11.39 -6.32 2.12
C HIS A 138 12.04 -4.94 2.13
N LEU A 139 11.78 -4.15 3.17
CA LEU A 139 12.36 -2.82 3.36
C LEU A 139 13.50 -2.93 4.38
N ASN A 140 14.73 -2.66 3.96
CA ASN A 140 15.89 -2.66 4.86
C ASN A 140 15.89 -1.40 5.72
N ILE A 141 16.26 -1.54 6.99
CA ILE A 141 16.25 -0.44 7.95
C ILE A 141 17.68 0.01 8.24
N ARG A 142 17.92 1.32 8.24
CA ARG A 142 19.22 1.97 8.49
C ARG A 142 19.15 2.99 9.61
#